data_AF-A0A183NY22-F1
#
_entry.id   AF-A0A183NY22-F1
#
_cell.length_a   1.000
_cell.length_b   1.000
_cell.length_c   1.000
_cell.angle_alpha   90.00
_cell.angle_beta   90.00
_cell.angle_gamma   90.00
#
_symmetry.space_group_name_H-M   'P 1'
#
loop_
_entity.id
_entity.type
_entity.pdbx_description
1 polymer ?
#
loop_
_entity_poly.entity_id
_entity_poly.type
_entity_poly.pdbx_seq_one_letter_code
_entity_poly.pdbx_strand_id
1 'polypeptide(L)'
;MRDVDSMLELGLYLNDLSMHDSSRDMVLAGEQQSAELKLALEQENEKSKRLEESLRRLDEEMRRTDELLYQMIPRSVAERLRAGEAAVDTCETFDNVTLLLSDVVGFTTICSGLAPLEVVGLLNKLYSVFDGLTEKHKVYKVR
;
A
#
# COMPACT_ATOMS: atom_id res chain seq x y z
N MET A 1 -41.01 22.84 19.78
CA MET A 1 -40.30 23.61 18.74
C MET A 1 -38.82 23.47 19.06
N ARG A 2 -38.03 22.75 18.25
CA ARG A 2 -36.65 22.34 18.62
C ARG A 2 -35.58 22.91 17.69
N ASP A 3 -35.97 23.42 16.53
CA ASP A 3 -35.10 23.86 15.44
C ASP A 3 -35.75 25.06 14.73
N VAL A 4 -34.91 25.87 14.08
CA VAL A 4 -35.31 27.12 13.44
C VAL A 4 -36.08 26.87 12.15
N ASP A 5 -35.82 25.74 11.47
CA ASP A 5 -36.53 25.32 10.27
C ASP A 5 -38.02 25.06 10.57
N SER A 6 -38.32 24.37 11.68
CA SER A 6 -39.69 24.19 12.17
C SER A 6 -40.38 25.51 12.54
N MET A 7 -39.63 26.56 12.92
CA MET A 7 -40.20 27.89 13.16
C MET A 7 -40.62 28.56 11.85
N LEU A 8 -39.76 28.48 10.84
CA LEU A 8 -40.02 28.98 9.50
C LEU A 8 -41.24 28.31 8.86
N GLU A 9 -41.41 26.99 9.01
CA GLU A 9 -42.58 26.26 8.50
C GLU A 9 -43.90 26.70 9.14
N LEU A 10 -43.85 27.13 10.40
CA LEU A 10 -45.00 27.65 11.13
C LEU A 10 -45.20 29.17 10.95
N GLY A 11 -44.35 29.83 10.16
CA GLY A 11 -44.38 31.27 9.94
C GLY A 11 -44.00 32.11 11.17
N LEU A 12 -43.28 31.50 12.13
CA LEU A 12 -42.84 32.12 13.37
C LEU A 12 -41.37 32.54 13.27
N TYR A 13 -41.05 33.73 13.77
CA TYR A 13 -39.69 34.25 13.82
C TYR A 13 -39.12 34.17 15.23
N LEU A 14 -37.80 34.14 15.36
CA LEU A 14 -37.11 34.10 16.64
C LEU A 14 -37.46 35.29 17.56
N ASN A 15 -37.81 36.45 16.97
CA ASN A 15 -38.25 37.63 17.70
C ASN A 15 -39.71 37.55 18.19
N ASP A 16 -40.51 36.60 17.69
CA ASP A 16 -41.87 36.36 18.17
C ASP A 16 -41.89 35.57 19.49
N LEU A 17 -40.74 35.01 19.88
CA LEU A 17 -40.54 34.32 21.15
C LEU A 17 -40.17 35.30 22.27
N SER A 18 -40.83 35.16 23.42
CA SER A 18 -40.53 35.94 24.63
C SER A 18 -39.09 35.72 25.10
N MET A 19 -38.40 36.80 25.45
CA MET A 19 -37.03 36.77 26.02
C MET A 19 -36.96 36.19 27.44
N HIS A 20 -38.11 36.01 28.08
CA HIS A 20 -38.22 35.50 29.44
C HIS A 20 -38.72 34.04 29.48
N ASP A 21 -38.99 33.44 28.33
CA ASP A 21 -39.42 32.06 28.20
C ASP A 21 -38.28 31.18 27.69
N SER A 22 -38.16 29.98 28.27
CA SER A 22 -37.18 28.94 27.95
C SER A 22 -37.25 28.43 26.50
N SER A 23 -38.35 28.70 25.80
CA SER A 23 -38.57 28.30 24.40
C SER A 23 -37.48 28.81 23.44
N ARG A 24 -36.98 30.04 23.65
CA ARG A 24 -35.92 30.63 22.81
C ARG A 24 -34.58 29.93 23.01
N ASP A 25 -34.21 29.64 24.26
CA ASP A 25 -32.97 28.96 24.60
C ASP A 25 -32.97 27.52 24.08
N MET A 26 -34.12 26.85 24.11
CA MET A 26 -34.26 25.48 23.62
C MET A 26 -34.04 25.36 22.10
N VAL A 27 -34.54 26.31 21.31
CA VAL A 27 -34.34 26.34 19.85
C VAL A 27 -32.86 26.62 19.52
N LEU A 28 -32.25 27.59 20.22
CA LEU A 28 -30.83 27.91 20.03
C LEU A 28 -29.92 26.73 20.40
N ALA A 29 -30.18 26.06 21.51
CA ALA A 29 -29.44 24.88 21.94
C ALA A 29 -29.60 23.71 20.95
N GLY A 30 -30.81 23.50 20.42
CA GLY A 30 -31.07 22.46 19.41
C GLY A 30 -30.30 22.67 18.11
N GLU A 31 -30.27 23.92 17.61
CA GLU A 31 -29.46 24.27 16.43
C GLU A 31 -27.98 24.09 16.69
N GLN A 32 -27.48 24.53 17.85
CA GLN A 32 -26.08 24.37 18.19
C GLN A 32 -25.67 22.89 18.24
N GLN A 33 -26.49 22.04 18.87
CA GLN A 33 -26.25 20.59 18.91
C GLN A 33 -26.27 19.95 17.52
N SER A 34 -27.19 20.37 16.66
CA SER A 34 -27.29 19.91 15.26
C SER A 34 -26.03 20.28 14.48
N ALA A 35 -25.53 21.51 14.64
CA ALA A 35 -24.29 21.97 14.01
C ALA A 35 -23.06 21.20 14.51
N GLU A 36 -22.95 20.99 15.82
CA GLU A 36 -21.85 20.20 16.43
C GLU A 36 -21.85 18.74 15.92
N LEU A 37 -23.03 18.11 15.83
CA LEU A 37 -23.15 16.74 15.33
C LEU A 37 -22.78 16.63 13.85
N LYS A 38 -23.21 17.58 13.02
CA LYS A 38 -22.83 17.65 11.59
C LYS A 38 -21.32 17.74 11.44
N LEU A 39 -20.68 18.62 12.23
CA LEU A 39 -19.23 18.81 12.20
C LEU A 39 -18.48 17.55 12.67
N ALA A 40 -18.95 16.87 13.72
CA ALA A 40 -18.38 15.61 14.20
C ALA A 40 -18.50 14.49 13.16
N LEU A 41 -19.65 14.37 12.49
CA LEU A 41 -19.85 13.39 11.42
C LEU A 41 -18.94 13.65 10.22
N GLU A 42 -18.75 14.91 9.85
CA GLU A 42 -17.84 15.31 8.76
C GLU A 42 -16.39 14.98 9.11
N GLN A 43 -15.95 15.28 10.34
CA GLN A 43 -14.63 14.89 10.84
C GLN A 43 -14.42 13.36 10.83
N GLU A 44 -15.43 12.58 11.21
CA GLU A 44 -15.32 11.12 11.23
C GLU A 44 -15.26 10.53 9.82
N ASN A 45 -16.04 11.09 8.90
CA ASN A 45 -15.96 10.75 7.48
C ASN A 45 -14.59 11.10 6.89
N GLU A 46 -14.03 12.26 7.21
CA GLU A 46 -12.67 12.62 6.77
C GLU A 46 -11.61 11.68 7.34
N LYS A 47 -11.68 11.36 8.64
CA LYS A 47 -10.77 10.40 9.27
C LYS A 47 -10.86 9.03 8.61
N SER A 48 -12.07 8.56 8.36
CA SER A 48 -12.31 7.27 7.69
C SER A 48 -11.71 7.25 6.28
N LYS A 49 -11.90 8.32 5.49
CA LYS A 49 -11.27 8.46 4.17
C LYS A 49 -9.74 8.45 4.25
N ARG A 50 -9.15 9.24 5.16
CA ARG A 50 -7.69 9.28 5.36
C ARG A 50 -7.14 7.91 5.79
N LEU A 51 -7.86 7.19 6.65
CA LEU A 51 -7.48 5.85 7.08
C LEU A 51 -7.51 4.88 5.90
N GLU A 52 -8.57 4.92 5.08
CA GLU A 52 -8.68 4.07 3.89
C GLU A 52 -7.55 4.34 2.89
N GLU A 53 -7.23 5.61 2.63
CA GLU A 53 -6.09 5.99 1.79
C GLU A 53 -4.76 5.50 2.35
N SER A 54 -4.55 5.61 3.67
CA SER A 54 -3.35 5.12 4.34
C SER A 54 -3.22 3.61 4.23
N LEU A 55 -4.31 2.87 4.43
CA LEU A 55 -4.34 1.41 4.28
C LEU A 55 -4.02 0.98 2.84
N ARG A 56 -4.56 1.69 1.83
CA ARG A 56 -4.23 1.41 0.43
C ARG A 56 -2.75 1.61 0.13
N ARG A 57 -2.16 2.72 0.61
CA ARG A 57 -0.71 2.97 0.45
C ARG A 57 0.13 1.91 1.15
N LEU A 58 -0.28 1.49 2.34
CA LEU A 58 0.41 0.45 3.09
C LEU A 58 0.36 -0.89 2.35
N ASP A 59 -0.78 -1.24 1.76
CA ASP A 59 -0.93 -2.46 0.95
C ASP A 59 -0.04 -2.43 -0.31
N GLU A 60 0.02 -1.30 -1.00
CA GLU A 60 0.91 -1.10 -2.16
C GLU A 60 2.39 -1.26 -1.79
N GLU A 61 2.83 -0.65 -0.69
CA GLU A 61 4.21 -0.75 -0.21
C GLU A 61 4.54 -2.15 0.31
N MET A 62 3.60 -2.82 0.98
CA MET A 62 3.74 -4.23 1.36
C MET A 62 3.93 -5.10 0.12
N ARG A 63 3.12 -4.91 -0.92
CA ARG A 63 3.21 -5.70 -2.15
C ARG A 63 4.55 -5.51 -2.86
N ARG A 64 5.04 -4.27 -2.95
CA ARG A 64 6.37 -3.96 -3.51
C ARG A 64 7.48 -4.65 -2.73
N THR A 65 7.41 -4.60 -1.40
CA THR A 65 8.41 -5.23 -0.52
C THR A 65 8.41 -6.74 -0.69
N ASP A 66 7.23 -7.36 -0.77
CA ASP A 66 7.07 -8.79 -0.99
C ASP A 66 7.59 -9.22 -2.37
N GLU A 67 7.25 -8.48 -3.43
CA GLU A 67 7.78 -8.73 -4.78
C GLU A 67 9.32 -8.71 -4.80
N LEU A 68 9.95 -7.73 -4.13
CA LEU A 68 11.40 -7.65 -4.02
C LEU A 68 11.99 -8.84 -3.25
N LEU A 69 11.36 -9.24 -2.14
CA LEU A 69 11.83 -10.37 -1.33
C LEU A 69 11.80 -11.68 -2.12
N TYR A 70 10.71 -11.95 -2.85
CA TYR A 70 10.57 -13.16 -3.67
C TYR A 70 11.44 -13.15 -4.92
N GLN A 71 11.85 -11.97 -5.39
CA GLN A 71 12.90 -11.89 -6.40
C GLN A 71 14.24 -12.31 -5.81
N MET A 72 14.56 -11.97 -4.55
CA MET A 72 15.87 -12.20 -3.94
C MET A 72 16.16 -13.65 -3.53
N ILE A 73 15.15 -14.34 -3.00
CA ILE A 73 15.25 -15.68 -2.43
C ILE A 73 14.02 -16.53 -2.81
N PRO A 74 14.11 -17.87 -2.78
CA PRO A 74 12.96 -18.72 -3.13
C PRO A 74 11.76 -18.42 -2.24
N ARG A 75 10.55 -18.45 -2.82
CA ARG A 75 9.31 -18.09 -2.12
C ARG A 75 9.08 -18.89 -0.83
N SER A 76 9.39 -20.19 -0.86
CA SER A 76 9.28 -21.06 0.32
C SER A 76 10.16 -20.59 1.49
N VAL A 77 11.39 -20.18 1.20
CA VAL A 77 12.33 -19.67 2.21
C VAL A 77 11.88 -18.29 2.71
N ALA A 78 11.44 -17.42 1.79
CA ALA A 78 10.94 -16.08 2.15
C ALA A 78 9.72 -16.12 3.07
N GLU A 79 8.76 -17.01 2.81
CA GLU A 79 7.56 -17.18 3.64
C GLU A 79 7.91 -17.65 5.06
N ARG A 80 8.87 -18.58 5.19
CA ARG A 80 9.35 -19.07 6.50
C ARG A 80 10.10 -17.99 7.28
N LEU A 81 10.96 -17.22 6.63
CA LEU A 81 11.63 -16.07 7.25
C LEU A 81 10.63 -15.01 7.71
N ARG A 82 9.58 -14.74 6.93
CA ARG A 82 8.49 -13.82 7.32
C ARG A 82 7.69 -14.34 8.51
N ALA A 83 7.54 -15.65 8.66
CA ALA A 83 6.91 -16.27 9.83
C ALA A 83 7.75 -16.16 11.12
N GLY A 84 8.99 -15.64 11.03
CA GLY A 84 9.88 -15.46 12.16
C GLY A 84 10.80 -16.64 12.43
N GLU A 85 10.88 -17.61 11.52
CA GLU A 85 11.86 -18.69 11.62
C GLU A 85 13.29 -18.16 11.50
N ALA A 86 14.22 -18.72 12.27
CA ALA A 86 15.62 -18.36 12.16
C ALA A 86 16.18 -18.82 10.80
N ALA A 87 17.08 -18.03 10.21
CA ALA A 87 17.64 -18.36 8.89
C ALA A 87 18.32 -19.74 8.85
N VAL A 88 18.93 -20.17 9.95
CA VAL A 88 19.56 -21.50 10.06
C VAL A 88 18.54 -22.62 9.91
N ASP A 89 17.32 -22.44 10.44
CA ASP A 89 16.26 -23.44 10.37
C ASP A 89 15.66 -23.52 8.97
N THR A 90 15.83 -22.49 8.13
CA THR A 90 15.40 -22.49 6.73
C THR A 90 16.37 -23.19 5.78
N CYS A 91 17.53 -23.62 6.26
CA CYS A 91 18.49 -24.36 5.45
C CYS A 91 17.98 -25.78 5.19
N GLU A 92 17.95 -26.16 3.91
CA GLU A 92 17.49 -27.48 3.47
C GLU A 92 18.60 -28.20 2.70
N THR A 93 18.75 -29.50 2.95
CA THR A 93 19.62 -30.38 2.19
C THR A 93 18.82 -31.13 1.15
N PHE A 94 19.31 -31.16 -0.08
CA PHE A 94 18.65 -31.83 -1.19
C PHE A 94 19.52 -33.00 -1.66
N ASP A 95 18.95 -34.21 -1.72
CA ASP A 95 19.67 -35.41 -2.16
C ASP A 95 20.03 -35.37 -3.65
N ASN A 96 19.21 -34.69 -4.47
CA ASN A 96 19.38 -34.59 -5.92
C ASN A 96 19.17 -33.15 -6.37
N VAL A 97 20.22 -32.56 -6.95
CA VAL A 97 20.18 -31.20 -7.52
C VAL A 97 20.87 -31.18 -8.88
N THR A 98 20.37 -30.34 -9.78
CA THR A 98 20.99 -30.07 -11.08
C THR A 98 21.42 -28.61 -11.11
N LEU A 99 22.70 -28.36 -11.39
CA LEU A 99 23.27 -27.02 -11.48
C LEU A 99 23.62 -26.70 -12.93
N LEU A 100 23.26 -25.50 -13.38
CA LEU A 100 23.65 -24.96 -14.67
C LEU A 100 24.60 -23.77 -14.46
N LEU A 101 25.83 -23.90 -14.95
CA LEU A 101 26.79 -22.80 -15.02
C LEU A 101 26.93 -22.37 -16.49
N SER A 102 26.88 -21.07 -16.73
CA SER A 102 27.01 -20.48 -18.06
C SER A 102 27.94 -19.27 -17.97
N ASP A 103 28.87 -19.18 -18.92
CA ASP A 103 29.79 -18.05 -19.06
C ASP A 103 29.81 -17.57 -20.51
N VAL A 104 30.11 -16.28 -20.71
CA VAL A 104 30.21 -15.67 -22.03
C VAL A 104 31.66 -15.76 -22.50
N VAL A 105 31.91 -16.65 -23.45
CA VAL A 105 33.25 -16.84 -24.03
C VAL A 105 33.73 -15.52 -24.65
N GLY A 106 34.93 -15.09 -24.26
CA GLY A 106 35.55 -13.88 -24.81
C GLY A 106 34.94 -12.57 -24.33
N PHE A 107 34.19 -12.57 -23.22
CA PHE A 107 33.55 -11.38 -22.66
C PHE A 107 34.50 -10.19 -22.50
N THR A 108 35.73 -10.41 -22.03
CA THR A 108 36.77 -9.37 -21.91
C THR A 108 37.08 -8.70 -23.25
N THR A 109 37.21 -9.48 -24.32
CA THR A 109 37.49 -8.97 -25.67
C THR A 109 36.29 -8.18 -26.20
N ILE A 110 35.07 -8.69 -26.01
CA ILE A 110 33.84 -8.00 -26.41
C ILE A 110 33.73 -6.65 -25.70
N CYS A 111 33.95 -6.62 -24.39
CA CYS A 111 33.86 -5.38 -23.60
C CYS A 111 34.96 -4.38 -23.91
N SER A 112 36.14 -4.84 -24.34
CA SER A 112 37.27 -3.96 -24.66
C SER A 112 37.00 -3.01 -25.83
N GLY A 113 36.09 -3.37 -26.73
CA GLY A 113 35.70 -2.56 -27.89
C GLY A 113 34.42 -1.73 -27.69
N LEU A 114 33.77 -1.81 -26.53
CA LEU A 114 32.46 -1.20 -26.26
C LEU A 114 32.56 -0.08 -25.24
N ALA A 115 31.70 0.94 -25.36
CA ALA A 115 31.55 1.91 -24.29
C ALA A 115 30.89 1.24 -23.07
N PRO A 116 31.18 1.70 -21.83
CA PRO A 116 30.61 1.10 -20.62
C PRO A 116 29.08 0.97 -20.64
N LEU A 117 28.38 1.97 -21.20
CA LEU A 117 26.93 1.96 -21.31
C LEU A 117 26.41 0.86 -22.26
N GLU A 118 27.16 0.57 -23.33
CA GLU A 118 26.83 -0.47 -24.29
C GLU A 118 27.03 -1.87 -23.70
N VAL A 119 28.07 -2.05 -22.87
CA VAL A 119 28.31 -3.29 -22.11
C VAL A 119 27.14 -3.57 -21.16
N VAL A 120 26.70 -2.55 -20.42
CA VAL A 120 25.52 -2.68 -19.52
C VAL A 120 24.27 -3.03 -20.34
N GLY A 121 24.07 -2.38 -21.49
CA GLY A 121 22.95 -2.68 -22.38
C GLY A 121 22.97 -4.12 -22.91
N LEU A 122 24.14 -4.66 -23.25
CA LEU A 122 24.33 -6.05 -23.66
C LEU A 122 23.97 -7.02 -22.53
N LEU A 123 24.53 -6.81 -21.34
CA LEU A 123 24.28 -7.65 -20.17
C LEU A 123 22.80 -7.65 -19.76
N ASN A 124 22.17 -6.47 -19.76
CA ASN A 124 20.74 -6.35 -19.45
C ASN A 124 19.89 -7.17 -20.42
N LYS A 125 20.16 -7.10 -21.74
CA LYS A 125 19.43 -7.91 -22.73
C LYS A 125 19.62 -9.42 -22.49
N LEU A 126 20.86 -9.85 -22.23
CA LEU A 126 21.19 -11.23 -21.96
C LEU A 126 20.43 -11.75 -20.74
N TYR A 127 20.53 -11.03 -19.61
CA TYR A 127 19.88 -11.44 -18.37
C TYR A 127 18.36 -11.37 -18.44
N SER A 128 17.77 -10.40 -19.14
CA SER A 128 16.31 -10.36 -19.36
C SER A 128 15.80 -11.60 -20.09
N VAL A 129 16.55 -12.10 -21.09
CA VAL A 129 16.19 -13.34 -21.78
C VAL A 129 16.31 -14.55 -20.85
N PHE A 130 17.39 -14.63 -20.07
CA PHE A 130 17.55 -15.69 -19.07
C PHE A 130 16.46 -15.66 -18.01
N ASP A 131 16.11 -14.49 -17.50
CA ASP A 131 15.08 -14.32 -16.47
C ASP A 131 13.72 -14.84 -16.99
N GLY A 132 13.34 -14.47 -18.21
CA GLY A 132 12.13 -15.00 -18.86
C GLY A 132 12.17 -16.53 -19.09
N LEU A 133 13.33 -17.11 -19.39
CA LEU A 133 13.48 -18.57 -19.48
C LEU A 133 13.38 -19.23 -18.10
N THR A 134 13.99 -18.65 -17.07
CA THR A 134 13.94 -19.20 -15.71
C THR A 134 12.51 -19.21 -15.16
N GLU A 135 11.74 -18.15 -15.41
CA GLU A 135 10.33 -18.07 -15.05
C GLU A 135 9.49 -19.10 -15.81
N LYS A 136 9.68 -19.19 -17.15
CA LYS A 136 8.96 -20.17 -17.99
C LYS A 136 9.19 -21.61 -17.55
N HIS A 137 10.42 -21.94 -17.18
CA HIS A 137 10.81 -23.31 -16.79
C HIS A 137 10.70 -23.56 -15.28
N LYS A 138 10.27 -22.57 -14.48
CA LYS A 138 10.16 -22.64 -13.02
C LYS A 138 11.46 -23.10 -12.34
N VAL A 139 12.60 -22.65 -12.85
CA VAL A 139 13.91 -22.92 -12.27
C VAL A 139 14.39 -21.71 -11.47
N TYR A 140 15.09 -21.96 -10.36
CA TYR A 140 15.59 -20.89 -9.50
C TYR A 140 16.93 -20.36 -10.01
N LYS A 141 17.00 -19.05 -10.27
CA LYS A 141 18.24 -18.34 -10.61
C LYS A 141 18.99 -17.99 -9.33
N VAL A 142 20.20 -18.51 -9.20
CA VAL A 142 21.13 -18.11 -8.13
C VAL A 142 21.80 -16.79 -8.53
N ARG A 143 21.97 -15.87 -7.58
CA ARG A 143 22.63 -14.56 -7.77
C ARG A 143 24.12 -14.62 -7.51
#